data_AF-K1UFM1-F1
#
_entry.id   AF-K1UFM1-F1
#
_cell.length_a   1.000
_cell.length_b   1.000
_cell.length_c   1.000
_cell.angle_alpha   90.00
_cell.angle_beta   90.00
_cell.angle_gamma   90.00
#
_symmetry.space_group_name_H-M   'P 1'
#
loop_
_entity.id
_entity.type
_entity.pdbx_description
1 polymer ?
#
loop_
_entity_poly.entity_id
_entity_poly.type
_entity_poly.pdbx_seq_one_letter_code
_entity_poly.pdbx_strand_id
1 'polypeptide(L)'
;AVYAKGFEAVCGFVSSDFSAKVIDVLADNGVKIILLRCAGFNNVDIKRAKERGVLVMRVPGYSPEAVAEHAMALALASNRHIHKGYIKVRENNFSLVGLTGLNFFKKTAGIIGTGKIGAAMCRICKGFGMRVIAYDIYQNPDLDFVEYVDLDTLLAESDLISLHCPVNR
;
A
#
# COMPACT_ATOMS: atom_id res chain seq x y z
N ALA A 1 -11.42 22.65 -8.64
CA ALA A 1 -12.87 22.79 -8.90
C ALA A 1 -13.18 23.89 -9.90
N VAL A 2 -12.73 25.13 -9.68
CA VAL A 2 -13.04 26.29 -10.56
C VAL A 2 -12.59 26.09 -12.02
N TYR A 3 -11.46 25.43 -12.25
CA TYR A 3 -10.97 25.12 -13.60
C TYR A 3 -11.71 23.98 -14.32
N ALA A 4 -12.67 23.31 -13.67
CA ALA A 4 -13.41 22.18 -14.26
C ALA A 4 -14.64 22.65 -15.07
N LYS A 5 -14.88 23.95 -15.18
CA LYS A 5 -15.99 24.50 -15.95
C LYS A 5 -15.89 24.08 -17.43
N GLY A 6 -16.96 23.51 -17.96
CA GLY A 6 -17.02 23.02 -19.34
C GLY A 6 -16.53 21.58 -19.52
N PHE A 7 -16.16 20.88 -18.44
CA PHE A 7 -15.82 19.46 -18.48
C PHE A 7 -16.91 18.62 -17.83
N GLU A 8 -17.31 17.53 -18.49
CA GLU A 8 -18.31 16.59 -17.94
C GLU A 8 -17.73 15.61 -16.93
N ALA A 9 -16.39 15.45 -16.90
CA ALA A 9 -15.70 14.54 -16.00
C ALA A 9 -14.38 15.13 -15.49
N VAL A 10 -13.97 14.71 -14.30
CA VAL A 10 -12.66 15.04 -13.72
C VAL A 10 -11.93 13.77 -13.28
N CYS A 11 -10.60 13.75 -13.44
CA CYS A 11 -9.74 12.65 -13.00
C CYS A 11 -8.87 13.07 -11.82
N GLY A 12 -9.08 12.44 -10.67
CA GLY A 12 -8.36 12.72 -9.42
C GLY A 12 -7.46 11.57 -8.95
N PHE A 13 -6.60 11.87 -7.99
CA PHE A 13 -5.73 10.91 -7.33
C PHE A 13 -5.88 10.98 -5.82
N VAL A 14 -5.11 10.20 -5.06
CA VAL A 14 -5.20 10.11 -3.60
C VAL A 14 -4.99 11.44 -2.87
N SER A 15 -4.27 12.39 -3.48
CA SER A 15 -4.03 13.73 -2.93
C SER A 15 -5.06 14.78 -3.36
N SER A 16 -6.01 14.43 -4.23
CA SER A 16 -7.07 15.36 -4.66
C SER A 16 -8.12 15.50 -3.55
N ASP A 17 -8.58 16.72 -3.30
CA ASP A 17 -9.69 16.97 -2.38
C ASP A 17 -11.03 16.78 -3.11
N PHE A 18 -11.82 15.79 -2.67
CA PHE A 18 -13.20 15.60 -3.07
C PHE A 18 -14.14 15.61 -1.85
N SER A 19 -13.91 16.56 -0.96
CA SER A 19 -14.85 16.91 0.11
C SER A 19 -16.18 17.43 -0.45
N ALA A 20 -17.21 17.45 0.40
CA ALA A 20 -18.55 17.90 0.03
C ALA A 20 -18.55 19.27 -0.68
N LYS A 21 -17.77 20.23 -0.17
CA LYS A 21 -17.66 21.59 -0.75
C LYS A 21 -17.08 21.56 -2.17
N VAL A 22 -16.08 20.72 -2.41
CA VAL A 22 -15.47 20.60 -3.75
C VAL A 22 -16.45 19.92 -4.71
N ILE A 23 -17.13 18.87 -4.27
CA ILE A 23 -18.15 18.18 -5.06
C ILE A 23 -19.27 19.15 -5.48
N ASP A 24 -19.72 20.01 -4.57
CA ASP A 24 -20.74 21.01 -4.88
C ASP A 24 -20.32 21.93 -6.04
N VAL A 25 -19.12 22.50 -5.96
CA VAL A 25 -18.58 23.37 -7.02
C VAL A 25 -18.35 22.60 -8.33
N LEU A 26 -17.96 21.33 -8.28
CA LEU A 26 -17.82 20.50 -9.48
C LEU A 26 -19.18 20.27 -10.16
N ALA A 27 -20.20 19.92 -9.39
CA ALA A 27 -21.55 19.72 -9.90
C ALA A 27 -22.15 21.02 -10.47
N ASP A 28 -21.94 22.16 -9.79
CA ASP A 28 -22.35 23.49 -10.29
C ASP A 28 -21.68 23.84 -11.63
N ASN A 29 -20.47 23.33 -11.87
CA ASN A 29 -19.75 23.48 -13.12
C ASN A 29 -20.14 22.48 -14.22
N GLY A 30 -21.13 21.60 -13.97
CA GLY A 30 -21.64 20.62 -14.92
C GLY A 30 -20.88 19.29 -14.95
N VAL A 31 -19.99 19.05 -13.99
CA VAL A 31 -19.27 17.77 -13.86
C VAL A 31 -20.24 16.69 -13.38
N LYS A 32 -20.32 15.59 -14.13
CA LYS A 32 -21.20 14.45 -13.85
C LYS A 32 -20.43 13.23 -13.33
N ILE A 33 -19.12 13.15 -13.59
CA ILE A 33 -18.31 11.97 -13.26
C ILE A 33 -16.99 12.38 -12.59
N ILE A 34 -16.67 11.74 -11.47
CA ILE A 34 -15.36 11.76 -10.82
C ILE A 34 -14.70 10.39 -11.05
N LEU A 35 -13.57 10.41 -11.75
CA LEU A 35 -12.74 9.24 -12.02
C LEU A 35 -11.54 9.24 -11.08
N LEU A 36 -11.44 8.24 -10.21
CA LEU A 36 -10.27 8.02 -9.38
C LEU A 36 -9.30 7.09 -10.09
N ARG A 37 -8.16 7.64 -10.52
CA ARG A 37 -7.02 6.81 -10.99
C ARG A 37 -6.23 6.26 -9.80
N CYS A 38 -6.93 5.73 -8.79
CA CYS A 38 -6.41 5.08 -7.60
C CYS A 38 -7.40 4.06 -7.04
N ALA A 39 -6.90 3.13 -6.23
CA ALA A 39 -7.75 2.16 -5.53
C ALA A 39 -8.39 2.76 -4.28
N GLY A 40 -7.65 3.55 -3.50
CA GLY A 40 -8.20 4.25 -2.34
C GLY A 40 -9.18 5.36 -2.75
N PHE A 41 -10.22 5.56 -1.95
CA PHE A 41 -11.25 6.58 -2.17
C PHE A 41 -11.64 7.33 -0.88
N ASN A 42 -10.81 7.24 0.16
CA ASN A 42 -11.05 7.86 1.47
C ASN A 42 -11.14 9.39 1.41
N ASN A 43 -10.61 9.99 0.35
CA ASN A 43 -10.63 11.42 0.06
C ASN A 43 -11.91 11.91 -0.64
N VAL A 44 -12.89 11.03 -0.87
CA VAL A 44 -14.15 11.35 -1.57
C VAL A 44 -15.34 11.24 -0.63
N ASP A 45 -16.13 12.29 -0.53
CA ASP A 45 -17.44 12.23 0.12
C ASP A 45 -18.46 11.55 -0.82
N ILE A 46 -18.50 10.22 -0.74
CA ILE A 46 -19.39 9.38 -1.57
C ILE A 46 -20.86 9.73 -1.37
N LYS A 47 -21.25 10.12 -0.14
CA LYS A 47 -22.63 10.48 0.17
C LYS A 47 -23.00 11.77 -0.57
N ARG A 48 -22.14 12.80 -0.48
CA ARG A 48 -22.39 14.06 -1.18
C ARG A 48 -22.36 13.93 -2.69
N ALA A 49 -21.43 13.13 -3.23
CA ALA A 49 -21.39 12.83 -4.66
C ALA A 49 -22.73 12.26 -5.15
N LYS A 50 -23.29 11.30 -4.40
CA LYS A 50 -24.60 10.71 -4.70
C LYS A 50 -25.75 11.73 -4.64
N GLU A 51 -25.78 12.57 -3.60
CA GLU A 51 -26.80 13.63 -3.45
C GLU A 51 -26.78 14.64 -4.61
N ARG A 52 -25.59 14.97 -5.13
CA ARG A 52 -25.41 15.88 -6.26
C ARG A 52 -25.54 15.22 -7.63
N GLY A 53 -25.84 13.91 -7.68
CA GLY A 53 -25.95 13.16 -8.93
C GLY A 53 -24.61 12.95 -9.66
N VAL A 54 -23.49 13.04 -8.95
CA VAL A 54 -22.14 12.85 -9.49
C VAL A 54 -21.72 11.39 -9.31
N LEU A 55 -21.46 10.71 -10.43
CA LEU A 55 -20.99 9.33 -10.43
C LEU A 55 -19.51 9.27 -10.02
N VAL A 56 -19.16 8.36 -9.12
CA VAL A 56 -17.75 8.11 -8.73
C VAL A 56 -17.34 6.74 -9.23
N MET A 57 -16.29 6.69 -10.05
CA MET A 57 -15.67 5.44 -10.50
C MET A 57 -14.22 5.38 -10.04
N ARG A 58 -13.70 4.18 -9.80
CA ARG A 58 -12.32 3.96 -9.38
C ARG A 58 -11.71 2.77 -10.09
N VAL A 59 -10.39 2.67 -10.06
CA VAL A 59 -9.66 1.46 -10.42
C VAL A 59 -9.69 0.52 -9.21
N PRO A 60 -10.43 -0.60 -9.23
CA PRO A 60 -10.68 -1.41 -8.03
C PRO A 60 -9.44 -2.15 -7.49
N GLY A 61 -8.38 -2.27 -8.29
CA GLY A 61 -7.09 -2.79 -7.84
C GLY A 61 -5.99 -2.53 -8.87
N TYR A 62 -4.81 -2.15 -8.39
CA TYR A 62 -3.55 -2.33 -9.09
C TYR A 62 -3.06 -3.76 -8.90
N SER A 63 -2.06 -4.19 -9.67
CA SER A 63 -1.37 -5.46 -9.42
C SER A 63 -0.95 -5.52 -7.94
N PRO A 64 -1.53 -6.43 -7.15
CA PRO A 64 -1.13 -6.60 -5.75
C PRO A 64 0.35 -6.95 -5.63
N GLU A 65 0.88 -7.64 -6.64
CA GLU A 65 2.28 -8.01 -6.78
C GLU A 65 3.17 -6.76 -6.84
N ALA A 66 2.83 -5.75 -7.66
CA ALA A 66 3.62 -4.54 -7.77
C ALA A 66 3.83 -3.81 -6.42
N VAL A 67 2.80 -3.76 -5.57
CA VAL A 67 2.91 -3.13 -4.25
C VAL A 67 3.70 -4.01 -3.28
N ALA A 68 3.48 -5.32 -3.30
CA ALA A 68 4.21 -6.26 -2.45
C ALA A 68 5.70 -6.33 -2.82
N GLU A 69 6.03 -6.34 -4.12
CA GLU A 69 7.39 -6.26 -4.64
C GLU A 69 8.08 -4.96 -4.21
N HIS A 70 7.37 -3.83 -4.28
CA HIS A 70 7.90 -2.55 -3.82
C HIS A 70 8.20 -2.58 -2.31
N ALA A 71 7.30 -3.15 -1.50
CA ALA A 71 7.52 -3.31 -0.06
C ALA A 71 8.75 -4.19 0.25
N MET A 72 8.90 -5.32 -0.44
CA MET A 72 10.08 -6.18 -0.29
C MET A 72 11.37 -5.50 -0.79
N ALA A 73 11.30 -4.72 -1.87
CA ALA A 73 12.43 -3.94 -2.35
C ALA A 73 12.91 -2.92 -1.30
N LEU A 74 11.99 -2.25 -0.61
CA LEU A 74 12.32 -1.34 0.50
C LEU A 74 12.94 -2.10 1.68
N ALA A 75 12.39 -3.27 2.04
CA ALA A 75 12.95 -4.11 3.10
C ALA A 75 14.40 -4.52 2.79
N LEU A 76 14.68 -4.96 1.56
CA LEU A 76 16.03 -5.32 1.11
C LEU A 76 16.96 -4.11 1.04
N ALA A 77 16.48 -2.98 0.50
CA ALA A 77 17.27 -1.76 0.39
C ALA A 77 17.67 -1.18 1.76
N SER A 78 16.80 -1.33 2.75
CA SER A 78 17.07 -0.97 4.15
C SER A 78 18.05 -1.95 4.78
N ASN A 79 17.74 -3.25 4.75
CA ASN A 79 18.55 -4.33 5.33
C ASN A 79 19.98 -4.36 4.80
N ARG A 80 20.15 -4.23 3.48
CA ARG A 80 21.48 -4.28 2.82
C ARG A 80 22.11 -2.91 2.63
N HIS A 81 21.50 -1.86 3.19
CA HIS A 81 21.95 -0.47 3.08
C HIS A 81 22.29 -0.06 1.63
N ILE A 82 21.52 -0.54 0.66
CA ILE A 82 21.79 -0.35 -0.79
C ILE A 82 21.92 1.13 -1.13
N HIS A 83 21.05 1.95 -0.54
CA HIS A 83 21.06 3.41 -0.69
C HIS A 83 22.39 4.05 -0.24
N LYS A 84 23.00 3.57 0.86
CA LYS A 84 24.32 4.05 1.33
C LYS A 84 25.47 3.48 0.48
N GLY A 85 25.37 2.20 0.13
CA GLY A 85 26.36 1.53 -0.73
C GLY A 85 26.48 2.21 -2.09
N TYR A 86 25.36 2.59 -2.69
CA TYR A 86 25.32 3.35 -3.95
C TYR A 86 26.09 4.68 -3.85
N ILE A 87 25.86 5.47 -2.80
CA ILE A 87 26.55 6.77 -2.59
C ILE A 87 28.07 6.55 -2.49
N LYS A 88 28.49 5.59 -1.68
CA LYS A 88 29.91 5.23 -1.51
C LYS A 88 30.57 4.88 -2.84
N VAL A 89 29.99 3.94 -3.61
CA VAL A 89 30.54 3.51 -4.90
C VAL A 89 30.60 4.66 -5.90
N ARG A 90 29.57 5.52 -5.95
CA ARG A 90 29.53 6.70 -6.83
C ARG A 90 30.69 7.67 -6.54
N GLU A 91 31.18 7.70 -5.30
CA GLU A 91 32.30 8.51 -4.85
C GLU A 91 33.64 7.75 -4.85
N ASN A 92 33.73 6.63 -5.58
CA ASN A 92 34.88 5.73 -5.63
C ASN A 92 35.30 5.17 -4.25
N ASN A 93 34.38 5.15 -3.29
CA ASN A 93 34.58 4.53 -1.99
C ASN A 93 34.00 3.11 -1.99
N PHE A 94 34.86 2.09 -1.96
CA PHE A 94 34.45 0.68 -1.93
C PHE A 94 34.43 0.06 -0.53
N SER A 95 34.54 0.88 0.52
CA SER A 95 34.50 0.40 1.91
C SER A 95 33.12 -0.14 2.28
N LEU A 96 33.09 -1.39 2.75
CA LEU A 96 31.88 -2.09 3.21
C LEU A 96 31.51 -1.77 4.67
N VAL A 97 32.31 -0.94 5.36
CA VAL A 97 32.06 -0.59 6.76
C VAL A 97 30.67 0.04 6.91
N GLY A 98 29.86 -0.54 7.80
CA GLY A 98 28.49 -0.10 8.07
C GLY A 98 27.44 -0.55 7.05
N LEU A 99 27.77 -1.47 6.13
CA LEU A 99 26.85 -2.00 5.11
C LEU A 99 26.43 -3.46 5.36
N THR A 100 26.86 -4.07 6.47
CA THR A 100 26.49 -5.43 6.83
C THR A 100 25.02 -5.49 7.21
N GLY A 101 24.24 -6.24 6.42
CA GLY A 101 22.85 -6.58 6.74
C GLY A 101 22.72 -7.96 7.37
N LEU A 102 21.49 -8.47 7.38
CA LEU A 102 21.16 -9.82 7.80
C LEU A 102 20.49 -10.62 6.69
N ASN A 103 20.51 -11.96 6.82
CA ASN A 103 19.78 -12.83 5.92
C ASN A 103 18.32 -12.92 6.36
N PHE A 104 17.38 -12.80 5.42
CA PHE A 104 15.96 -13.05 5.69
C PHE A 104 15.63 -14.55 5.72
N PHE A 105 16.43 -15.41 5.10
CA PHE A 105 16.22 -16.86 5.20
C PHE A 105 16.16 -17.31 6.67
N LYS A 106 15.13 -18.09 7.03
CA LYS A 106 14.81 -18.53 8.40
C LYS A 106 14.47 -17.42 9.40
N LYS A 107 14.25 -16.19 8.95
CA LYS A 107 13.69 -15.11 9.78
C LYS A 107 12.16 -15.15 9.77
N THR A 108 11.55 -14.42 10.70
CA THR A 108 10.10 -14.30 10.82
C THR A 108 9.60 -13.03 10.14
N ALA A 109 8.66 -13.19 9.19
CA ALA A 109 7.92 -12.09 8.58
C ALA A 109 6.52 -12.00 9.21
N GLY A 110 6.23 -10.87 9.86
CA GLY A 110 4.92 -10.51 10.38
C GLY A 110 4.14 -9.65 9.40
N ILE A 111 3.02 -10.16 8.90
CA ILE A 111 2.18 -9.46 7.93
C ILE A 111 0.87 -9.01 8.59
N ILE A 112 0.64 -7.70 8.66
CA ILE A 112 -0.60 -7.12 9.21
C ILE A 112 -1.52 -6.78 8.04
N GLY A 113 -2.62 -7.51 7.93
CA GLY A 113 -3.54 -7.47 6.81
C GLY A 113 -3.15 -8.45 5.70
N THR A 114 -4.03 -9.40 5.41
CA THR A 114 -3.88 -10.51 4.46
C THR A 114 -4.88 -10.46 3.30
N GLY A 115 -5.35 -9.24 2.99
CA GLY A 115 -6.01 -8.93 1.72
C GLY A 115 -5.09 -9.14 0.52
N LYS A 116 -5.50 -8.69 -0.68
CA LYS A 116 -4.78 -8.99 -1.93
C LYS A 116 -3.27 -8.71 -1.90
N ILE A 117 -2.86 -7.55 -1.40
CA ILE A 117 -1.45 -7.14 -1.33
C ILE A 117 -0.71 -7.93 -0.24
N GLY A 118 -1.31 -8.05 0.95
CA GLY A 118 -0.73 -8.82 2.05
C GLY A 118 -0.50 -10.28 1.69
N ALA A 119 -1.45 -10.92 1.01
CA ALA A 119 -1.31 -12.28 0.51
C ALA A 119 -0.16 -12.42 -0.50
N ALA A 120 0.03 -11.44 -1.39
CA ALA A 120 1.18 -11.41 -2.29
C ALA A 120 2.50 -11.27 -1.51
N MET A 121 2.55 -10.40 -0.51
CA MET A 121 3.71 -10.24 0.36
C MET A 121 4.02 -11.53 1.15
N CYS A 122 3.01 -12.22 1.70
CA CYS A 122 3.19 -13.53 2.35
C CYS A 122 3.87 -14.54 1.42
N ARG A 123 3.44 -14.62 0.15
CA ARG A 123 4.04 -15.52 -0.85
C ARG A 123 5.49 -15.15 -1.16
N ILE A 124 5.81 -13.85 -1.27
CA ILE A 124 7.19 -13.38 -1.46
C ILE A 124 8.05 -13.79 -0.27
N CYS A 125 7.62 -13.52 0.97
CA CYS A 125 8.34 -13.90 2.18
C CYS A 125 8.56 -15.42 2.28
N LYS A 126 7.55 -16.23 1.94
CA LYS A 126 7.68 -17.69 1.83
C LYS A 126 8.77 -18.07 0.83
N GLY A 127 8.81 -17.42 -0.34
CA GLY A 127 9.84 -17.61 -1.37
C GLY A 127 11.27 -17.28 -0.89
N PHE A 128 11.42 -16.32 0.02
CA PHE A 128 12.69 -16.04 0.71
C PHE A 128 13.04 -17.07 1.80
N GLY A 129 12.17 -18.04 2.06
CA GLY A 129 12.33 -19.06 3.11
C GLY A 129 12.17 -18.51 4.52
N MET A 130 11.31 -17.49 4.69
CA MET A 130 10.93 -16.94 6.00
C MET A 130 9.83 -17.79 6.64
N ARG A 131 9.77 -17.82 7.98
CA ARG A 131 8.54 -18.18 8.71
C ARG A 131 7.57 -17.01 8.54
N VAL A 132 6.35 -17.26 8.08
CA VAL A 132 5.36 -16.20 7.84
C VAL A 132 4.27 -16.31 8.90
N ILE A 133 4.16 -15.27 9.73
CA ILE A 133 3.07 -15.09 10.67
C ILE A 133 2.22 -13.90 10.24
N ALA A 134 0.92 -13.92 10.53
CA ALA A 134 0.04 -12.83 10.12
C ALA A 134 -1.05 -12.52 11.13
N TYR A 135 -1.53 -11.27 11.06
CA TYR A 135 -2.69 -10.81 11.79
C TYR A 135 -3.68 -10.19 10.80
N ASP A 136 -4.92 -10.66 10.84
CA ASP A 136 -6.06 -10.08 10.13
C ASP A 136 -7.34 -10.39 10.91
N ILE A 137 -8.32 -9.50 10.81
CA ILE A 137 -9.68 -9.73 11.34
C ILE A 137 -10.33 -10.90 10.59
N TYR A 138 -10.04 -11.04 9.29
CA TYR A 138 -10.52 -12.13 8.46
C TYR A 138 -9.33 -12.92 7.91
N GLN A 139 -9.19 -14.16 8.38
CA GLN A 139 -8.13 -15.04 7.91
C GLN A 139 -8.38 -15.46 6.46
N ASN A 140 -7.30 -15.49 5.68
CA ASN A 140 -7.32 -15.89 4.28
C ASN A 140 -7.02 -17.40 4.17
N PRO A 141 -8.01 -18.24 3.81
CA PRO A 141 -7.84 -19.69 3.78
C PRO A 141 -6.89 -20.16 2.67
N ASP A 142 -6.60 -19.32 1.67
CA ASP A 142 -5.67 -19.65 0.58
C ASP A 142 -4.19 -19.56 1.00
N LEU A 143 -3.92 -19.16 2.24
CA LEU A 143 -2.59 -18.98 2.81
C LEU A 143 -2.27 -20.09 3.84
N ASP A 144 -2.32 -21.35 3.40
CA ASP A 144 -2.12 -22.55 4.25
C ASP A 144 -0.77 -22.61 4.99
N PHE A 145 0.22 -21.86 4.51
CA PHE A 145 1.57 -21.78 5.07
C PHE A 145 1.77 -20.62 6.05
N VAL A 146 0.75 -19.79 6.24
CA VAL A 146 0.80 -18.64 7.14
C VAL A 146 0.20 -19.04 8.47
N GLU A 147 0.93 -18.75 9.54
CA GLU A 147 0.44 -18.93 10.90
C GLU A 147 -0.27 -17.64 11.36
N TYR A 148 -1.58 -17.70 11.59
CA TYR A 148 -2.31 -16.57 12.13
C TYR A 148 -2.17 -16.48 13.65
N VAL A 149 -1.71 -15.32 14.13
CA VAL A 149 -1.47 -15.03 15.55
C VAL A 149 -2.15 -13.72 15.94
N ASP A 150 -2.27 -13.46 17.24
CA ASP A 150 -2.69 -12.15 17.72
C ASP A 150 -1.62 -11.07 17.46
N LEU A 151 -2.02 -9.80 17.55
CA LEU A 151 -1.14 -8.68 17.21
C LEU A 151 0.08 -8.58 18.13
N ASP A 152 -0.06 -8.86 19.42
CA ASP A 152 1.04 -8.76 20.37
C ASP A 152 2.11 -9.81 20.07
N THR A 153 1.68 -11.04 19.81
CA THR A 153 2.56 -12.13 19.35
C THR A 153 3.26 -11.76 18.04
N LEU A 154 2.54 -11.21 17.06
CA LEU A 154 3.13 -10.78 15.79
C LEU A 154 4.24 -9.74 16.00
N LEU A 155 3.97 -8.71 16.81
CA LEU A 155 4.92 -7.63 17.08
C LEU A 155 6.16 -8.14 17.83
N ALA A 156 5.99 -9.12 18.72
CA ALA A 156 7.08 -9.69 19.51
C ALA A 156 7.98 -10.65 18.71
N GLU A 157 7.42 -11.45 17.80
CA GLU A 157 8.16 -12.52 17.11
C GLU A 157 8.75 -12.14 15.75
N SER A 158 8.35 -11.00 15.17
CA SER A 158 8.71 -10.63 13.79
C SER A 158 10.08 -9.96 13.68
N ASP A 159 10.92 -10.46 12.75
CA ASP A 159 12.14 -9.76 12.32
C ASP A 159 11.84 -8.69 11.25
N LEU A 160 10.78 -8.90 10.45
CA LEU A 160 10.26 -7.96 9.45
C LEU A 160 8.76 -7.81 9.65
N ILE A 161 8.28 -6.58 9.83
CA ILE A 161 6.85 -6.27 9.89
C ILE A 161 6.44 -5.48 8.65
N SER A 162 5.36 -5.90 7.99
CA SER A 162 4.79 -5.19 6.84
C SER A 162 3.29 -4.95 6.99
N LEU A 163 2.87 -3.70 6.76
CA LEU A 163 1.49 -3.25 6.91
C LEU A 163 0.77 -3.21 5.54
N HIS A 164 -0.30 -3.98 5.42
CA HIS A 164 -1.14 -4.06 4.21
C HIS A 164 -2.65 -3.98 4.54
N CYS A 165 -2.99 -3.48 5.72
CA CYS A 165 -4.35 -3.17 6.12
C CYS A 165 -4.77 -1.76 5.67
N PRO A 166 -6.08 -1.52 5.41
CA PRO A 166 -6.59 -0.18 5.17
C PRO A 166 -6.51 0.68 6.44
N VAL A 167 -6.34 1.99 6.25
CA VAL A 167 -6.48 2.96 7.35
C VAL A 167 -7.97 3.12 7.67
N ASN A 168 -8.38 2.59 8.81
CA ASN A 168 -9.72 2.76 9.38
C ASN A 168 -9.61 3.59 10.67
N ARG A 169 -10.71 4.24 11.06
CA ARG A 169 -10.85 4.94 12.36
C ARG A 169 -11.36 3.98 13.42
#